data_AF-A0A257SRA5-F1
#
_entry.id   AF-A0A257SRA5-F1
#
_cell.length_a   1.000
_cell.length_b   1.000
_cell.length_c   1.000
_cell.angle_alpha   90.00
_cell.angle_beta   90.00
_cell.angle_gamma   90.00
#
_symmetry.space_group_name_H-M   'P 1'
#
loop_
_entity.id
_entity.type
_entity.pdbx_description
1 polymer ?
#
loop_
_entity_poly.entity_id
_entity_poly.type
_entity_poly.pdbx_seq_one_letter_code
_entity_poly.pdbx_strand_id
1 'polypeptide(L)' 'MQPCYGVNKAHMNDCATGSNACAGQTTKDRDPNAFVLLPTGVCTRIVGGSLTAGGHGHK' A
#
# COMPACT_ATOMS: atom_id res chain seq x y z
N MET A 1 3.37 -13.27 -3.03
CA MET A 1 3.07 -12.03 -2.28
C MET A 1 2.28 -11.12 -3.19
N GLN A 2 1.45 -10.23 -2.66
CA GLN A 2 0.64 -9.26 -3.39
C GLN A 2 0.84 -7.87 -2.77
N PRO A 3 0.82 -6.79 -3.58
CA PRO A 3 0.80 -5.43 -3.03
C PRO A 3 -0.56 -5.16 -2.38
N CYS A 4 -0.52 -4.54 -1.20
CA CYS A 4 -1.69 -4.02 -0.52
C CYS A 4 -1.52 -2.53 -0.27
N TYR A 5 -2.30 -1.72 -0.97
CA TYR A 5 -2.23 -0.26 -0.96
C TYR A 5 -3.08 0.34 0.16
N GLY A 6 -2.69 1.52 0.65
CA GLY A 6 -3.47 2.26 1.65
C GLY A 6 -3.41 1.68 3.07
N VAL A 7 -2.51 0.73 3.33
CA VAL A 7 -2.34 0.10 4.66
C VAL A 7 -1.01 0.42 5.33
N ASN A 8 -0.12 1.14 4.62
CA ASN A 8 1.19 1.50 5.14
C ASN A 8 1.08 2.51 6.30
N LYS A 9 2.09 2.51 7.17
CA LYS A 9 2.37 3.66 8.03
C LYS A 9 3.28 4.65 7.27
N ALA A 10 3.31 5.90 7.70
CA ALA A 10 4.25 6.89 7.22
C ALA A 10 5.67 6.31 7.25
N HIS A 11 6.36 6.42 6.12
CA HIS A 11 7.70 5.90 5.84
C HIS A 11 7.86 4.38 5.90
N MET A 12 6.79 3.62 6.11
CA MET A 12 6.78 2.16 6.26
C MET A 12 6.00 1.48 5.12
N ASN A 13 6.36 1.78 3.87
CA ASN A 13 5.85 1.08 2.70
C ASN A 13 6.96 0.26 2.04
N ASP A 14 6.57 -0.78 1.32
CA ASP A 14 7.47 -1.54 0.47
C ASP A 14 7.75 -0.80 -0.83
N CYS A 15 8.95 -1.00 -1.37
CA CYS A 15 9.41 -0.33 -2.56
C CYS A 15 8.99 -1.09 -3.83
N ALA A 16 8.37 -0.40 -4.77
CA ALA A 16 8.27 -0.92 -6.13
C ALA A 16 9.65 -0.86 -6.80
N THR A 17 10.21 -2.01 -7.16
CA THR A 17 11.37 -2.06 -8.06
C THR A 17 11.02 -1.31 -9.36
N GLY A 18 11.74 -0.22 -9.65
CA GLY A 18 11.56 0.57 -10.88
C GLY A 18 10.71 1.85 -10.75
N SER A 19 10.19 2.19 -9.58
CA SER A 19 9.57 3.49 -9.32
C SER A 19 10.11 4.10 -8.02
N ASN A 20 10.23 5.42 -7.97
CA ASN A 20 10.74 6.18 -6.81
C ASN A 20 9.82 6.13 -5.56
N ALA A 21 8.94 5.14 -5.45
CA ALA A 21 7.95 5.00 -4.37
C ALA A 21 8.44 4.02 -3.29
N CYS A 22 9.63 4.28 -2.73
CA CYS A 22 10.30 3.41 -1.75
C CYS A 22 10.13 3.92 -0.31
N ALA A 23 10.36 3.06 0.68
CA ALA A 23 10.30 3.38 2.11
C ALA A 23 11.04 4.70 2.41
N GLY A 24 10.39 5.59 3.15
CA GLY A 24 10.89 6.95 3.42
C GLY A 24 10.31 8.05 2.51
N GLN A 25 9.78 7.72 1.33
CA GLN A 25 9.17 8.70 0.42
C GLN A 25 7.70 8.98 0.73
N THR A 26 6.96 7.95 1.18
CA THR A 26 5.62 8.19 1.71
C THR A 26 5.74 8.79 3.11
N THR A 27 5.24 10.01 3.29
CA THR A 27 5.20 10.70 4.59
C THR A 27 3.87 10.51 5.29
N LYS A 28 2.93 9.77 4.69
CA LYS A 28 1.54 9.65 5.12
C LYS A 28 1.20 8.24 5.52
N ASP A 29 0.44 8.12 6.60
CA ASP A 29 -0.27 6.90 6.91
C ASP A 29 -1.36 6.65 5.84
N ARG A 30 -1.57 5.38 5.51
CA ARG A 30 -2.60 4.93 4.56
C ARG A 30 -2.55 5.63 3.21
N ASP A 31 -1.34 5.84 2.68
CA ASP A 31 -1.17 6.48 1.39
C ASP A 31 -1.76 5.59 0.28
N PRO A 32 -2.73 6.09 -0.53
CA PRO A 32 -3.34 5.33 -1.62
C PRO A 32 -2.35 4.71 -2.60
N ASN A 33 -1.19 5.35 -2.76
CA ASN A 33 -0.21 5.00 -3.78
C ASN A 33 0.95 4.18 -3.22
N ALA A 34 1.05 4.09 -1.89
CA ALA A 34 2.03 3.25 -1.22
C ALA A 34 1.43 1.89 -0.88
N PHE A 35 2.24 0.83 -0.97
CA PHE A 35 1.81 -0.52 -0.66
C PHE A 35 2.72 -1.21 0.34
N VAL A 36 2.20 -2.26 0.96
CA VAL A 36 2.96 -3.27 1.69
C VAL A 36 2.74 -4.63 1.02
N LEU A 37 3.80 -5.42 0.84
CA LEU A 37 3.75 -6.77 0.31
C LEU A 37 3.24 -7.73 1.38
N LEU A 38 2.12 -8.36 1.10
CA LEU A 38 1.48 -9.32 2.00
C LEU A 38 1.31 -10.69 1.32
N PRO A 39 1.08 -11.77 2.07
CA PRO A 39 0.60 -13.01 1.50
C PRO A 39 -0.71 -12.80 0.74
N THR A 40 -0.94 -13.61 -0.30
CA THR A 40 -2.16 -13.55 -1.11
C THR A 40 -3.40 -13.80 -0.24
N GLY A 41 -4.49 -13.08 -0.51
CA GLY A 41 -5.73 -13.11 0.28
C GLY A 41 -5.73 -12.37 1.63
N VAL A 42 -4.62 -11.80 2.09
CA VAL A 42 -4.59 -11.03 3.36
C VAL A 42 -5.11 -9.60 3.18
N CYS A 43 -4.78 -8.93 2.07
CA CYS A 43 -5.13 -7.52 1.86
C CYS A 43 -6.64 -7.24 1.95
N THR A 44 -7.46 -8.15 1.42
CA THR A 44 -8.93 -8.05 1.45
C THR A 44 -9.53 -8.22 2.86
N ARG A 45 -8.73 -8.66 3.83
CA ARG A 45 -9.13 -8.77 5.25
C ARG A 45 -8.73 -7.53 6.06
N ILE A 46 -8.02 -6.57 5.46
CA ILE A 46 -7.57 -5.34 6.12
C ILE A 46 -8.52 -4.21 5.73
N VAL A 47 -9.09 -3.55 6.73
CA VAL A 47 -9.96 -2.39 6.51
C VAL A 47 -9.18 -1.30 5.78
N GLY A 48 -9.70 -0.86 4.63
CA GLY A 48 -9.08 0.16 3.78
C GLY A 48 -7.93 -0.36 2.89
N GLY A 49 -7.64 -1.67 2.91
CA GLY A 49 -6.66 -2.27 2.01
C GLY A 49 -7.19 -2.41 0.58
N SER A 50 -6.36 -2.06 -0.39
CA SER A 50 -6.69 -2.17 -1.81
C SER A 50 -5.63 -2.97 -2.57
N LEU A 51 -6.04 -3.76 -3.57
CA LEU A 51 -5.12 -4.42 -4.50
C LEU A 51 -4.68 -3.50 -5.65
N THR A 52 -5.23 -2.28 -5.73
CA THR A 52 -4.96 -1.28 -6.76
C THR A 52 -4.45 0.03 -6.16
N ALA A 53 -3.36 0.54 -6.73
CA ALA A 53 -2.79 1.84 -6.40
C ALA A 53 -3.78 2.97 -6.69
N GLY A 54 -3.84 3.99 -5.82
CA GLY A 54 -4.73 5.14 -5.98
C GLY A 54 -6.21 4.82 -5.77
N GLY A 55 -6.56 3.55 -5.51
CA GLY A 55 -7.92 3.08 -5.31
C GLY A 55 -8.49 3.46 -3.94
N HIS A 56 -8.66 4.75 -3.67
CA HIS A 56 -9.64 5.20 -2.67
C HIS A 56 -11.01 5.26 -3.34
N GLY A 57 -11.67 4.10 -3.40
CA GLY A 57 -12.97 3.93 -4.02
C GLY A 57 -13.88 3.04 -3.18
N HIS A 58 -14.02 3.34 -1.89
CA HIS A 58 -15.19 2.90 -1.13
C HIS A 58 -16.07 4.13 -0.88
N LYS A 59 -17.07 4.30 -1.76
CA LYS A 59 -18.38 4.72 -1.28
C LYS A 59 -18.91 3.65 -0.33
#